data_AF-A0A2N1MBG8-F1
#
_entry.id   AF-A0A2N1MBG8-F1
#
_cell.length_a   1.000
_cell.length_b   1.000
_cell.length_c   1.000
_cell.angle_alpha   90.00
_cell.angle_beta   90.00
_cell.angle_gamma   90.00
#
_symmetry.space_group_name_H-M   'P 1'
#
loop_
_entity.id
_entity.type
_entity.pdbx_description
1 polymer ?
#
loop_
_entity_poly.entity_id
_entity_poly.type
_entity_poly.pdbx_seq_one_letter_code
_entity_poly.pdbx_strand_id
1 'polypeptide(L)'
;MESENYSLRRHNTELQIELTLTRKILNMQLEIDSLREQVNKLKDENSRLKNTISCQGNRKQNKIVSSSEMPYSNAKRFIIDYVSLWPEDVLCKQICCATLYQDYLTWCDKNDEQALSSNPLGKKFSQMDINRKQVRVGNSNREWQYILD
;
A
#
# COMPACT_ATOMS: atom_id res chain seq x y z
N MET A 1 33.17 50.21 41.60
CA MET A 1 32.12 50.66 40.67
C MET A 1 32.48 50.41 39.20
N GLU A 2 33.68 50.79 38.72
CA GLU A 2 34.08 50.57 37.32
C GLU A 2 34.35 49.10 36.95
N SER A 3 35.03 48.34 37.81
CA SER A 3 35.32 46.92 37.59
C SER A 3 34.06 46.06 37.47
N GLU A 4 33.03 46.36 38.26
CA GLU A 4 31.74 45.67 38.23
C GLU A 4 30.96 45.98 36.95
N ASN A 5 31.00 47.24 36.50
CA ASN A 5 30.42 47.67 35.22
C ASN A 5 31.07 46.96 34.02
N TYR A 6 32.39 46.76 34.07
CA TYR A 6 33.13 46.03 33.05
C TYR A 6 32.70 44.55 32.99
N SER A 7 32.59 43.89 34.15
CA SER A 7 32.12 42.50 34.24
C SER A 7 30.69 42.33 33.71
N LEU A 8 29.78 43.25 34.05
CA LEU A 8 28.40 43.23 33.55
C LEU A 8 28.32 43.40 32.03
N ARG A 9 29.13 44.29 31.44
CA ARG A 9 29.20 44.47 29.98
C ARG A 9 29.69 43.21 29.27
N ARG A 10 30.70 42.54 29.83
CA ARG A 10 31.20 41.28 29.29
C ARG A 10 30.10 40.21 29.30
N HIS A 11 29.44 40.04 30.44
CA HIS A 11 28.38 39.03 30.58
C HIS A 11 27.18 39.29 29.64
N ASN A 12 26.78 40.56 29.47
CA ASN A 12 25.74 40.92 28.51
C ASN A 12 26.12 40.55 27.07
N THR A 13 27.39 40.66 26.69
CA THR A 13 27.85 40.25 25.36
C THR A 13 27.77 38.74 25.19
N GLU A 14 28.17 37.97 26.20
CA GLU A 14 28.10 36.50 26.20
C GLU A 14 26.65 36.01 26.07
N LEU A 15 25.71 36.59 26.84
CA LEU A 15 24.28 36.28 26.74
C LEU A 15 23.68 36.59 25.35
N GLN A 16 24.12 37.66 24.69
CA GLN A 16 23.66 37.98 23.34
C GLN A 16 24.13 36.95 22.31
N ILE A 17 25.35 36.44 22.47
CA ILE A 17 25.91 35.37 21.62
C ILE A 17 25.09 34.09 21.82
N GLU A 18 24.85 33.70 23.08
CA GLU A 18 24.04 32.53 23.40
C GLU A 18 22.64 32.62 22.79
N LEU A 19 21.95 33.76 22.97
CA LEU A 19 20.61 33.98 22.45
C LEU A 19 20.56 33.88 20.91
N THR A 20 21.60 34.36 20.23
CA THR A 20 21.74 34.24 18.77
C THR A 20 21.91 32.79 18.34
N LEU A 21 22.72 32.01 19.05
CA LEU A 21 22.92 30.59 18.78
C LEU A 21 21.64 29.79 19.03
N THR A 22 20.93 30.04 20.13
CA THR A 22 19.66 29.39 20.45
C THR A 22 18.62 29.61 19.35
N ARG A 23 18.51 30.82 18.81
CA ARG A 23 17.61 31.10 17.67
C ARG A 23 17.97 30.29 16.44
N LYS A 24 19.24 30.18 16.10
CA LYS A 24 19.70 29.36 14.96
C LYS A 24 19.36 27.89 15.18
N ILE A 25 19.59 27.36 16.38
CA ILE A 25 19.25 25.98 16.74
C ILE A 25 17.74 25.73 16.58
N LEU A 26 16.91 26.65 17.08
CA LEU A 26 15.45 26.53 16.93
C LEU A 26 15.01 26.55 15.46
N ASN A 27 15.58 27.43 14.65
CA ASN A 27 15.27 27.47 13.22
C ASN A 27 15.64 26.16 12.50
N MET A 28 16.84 25.63 12.78
CA MET A 28 17.25 24.34 12.22
C MET A 28 16.34 23.20 12.69
N GLN A 29 15.87 23.24 13.94
CA GLN A 29 14.95 22.23 14.46
C GLN A 29 13.62 22.25 13.71
N LEU A 30 13.06 23.44 13.45
CA LEU A 30 11.84 23.58 12.66
C LEU A 30 12.01 23.05 11.23
N GLU A 31 13.16 23.31 10.61
CA GLU A 31 13.47 22.80 9.26
C GLU A 31 13.59 21.27 9.26
N ILE A 32 14.27 20.69 10.26
CA ILE A 32 14.35 19.23 10.44
C ILE A 32 12.96 18.61 10.58
N ASP A 33 12.07 19.21 11.36
CA ASP A 33 10.73 18.68 11.57
C ASP A 33 9.86 18.78 10.30
N SER A 34 9.97 19.87 9.54
CA SER A 34 9.34 20.00 8.21
C SER A 34 9.84 18.95 7.22
N LEU A 35 11.15 18.73 7.16
CA LEU A 35 11.74 17.71 6.27
C LEU A 35 11.32 16.30 6.67
N ARG A 36 11.23 16.00 7.98
CA ARG A 36 10.72 14.71 8.47
C ARG A 36 9.29 14.45 7.99
N GLU A 37 8.43 15.46 8.02
CA GLU A 37 7.05 15.33 7.53
C GLU A 37 7.02 15.02 6.02
N GLN A 38 7.83 15.71 5.23
CA GLN A 38 7.94 15.46 3.79
C GLN A 38 8.46 14.05 3.48
N VAL A 39 9.48 13.58 4.20
CA VAL A 39 10.01 12.22 4.06
C VAL A 39 8.94 11.18 4.38
N ASN A 40 8.12 11.39 5.41
CA ASN A 40 7.02 10.49 5.74
C ASN A 40 5.98 10.42 4.60
N LYS A 41 5.57 11.56 4.03
CA LYS A 41 4.65 11.61 2.88
C LYS A 41 5.22 10.83 1.69
N LEU A 42 6.49 11.06 1.34
CA LEU A 42 7.15 10.34 0.25
C LEU A 42 7.30 8.85 0.53
N LYS A 43 7.47 8.45 1.79
CA LYS A 43 7.52 7.04 2.19
C LYS A 43 6.18 6.35 1.99
N ASP A 44 5.08 7.03 2.31
CA ASP A 44 3.72 6.52 2.08
C ASP A 44 3.41 6.42 0.59
N GLU A 45 3.77 7.43 -0.20
CA GLU A 45 3.63 7.41 -1.66
C GLU A 45 4.46 6.30 -2.31
N ASN A 46 5.72 6.12 -1.90
CA ASN A 46 6.55 5.01 -2.38
C ASN A 46 5.95 3.65 -2.04
N SER A 47 5.31 3.51 -0.88
CA SER A 47 4.60 2.27 -0.51
C SER A 47 3.42 2.02 -1.44
N ARG A 48 2.66 3.06 -1.80
CA ARG A 48 1.57 2.99 -2.79
C ARG A 48 2.08 2.61 -4.18
N LEU A 49 3.13 3.29 -4.67
CA LEU A 49 3.73 3.01 -5.98
C LEU A 49 4.33 1.60 -6.07
N LYS A 50 4.96 1.14 -5.00
CA LYS A 50 5.49 -0.23 -4.94
C LYS A 50 4.37 -1.27 -5.08
N ASN A 51 3.21 -1.01 -4.47
CA ASN A 51 2.04 -1.87 -4.60
C ASN A 51 1.50 -1.87 -6.03
N THR A 52 1.42 -0.71 -6.71
CA THR A 52 0.95 -0.63 -8.10
C THR A 52 1.90 -1.32 -9.10
N ILE A 53 3.21 -1.12 -8.97
CA ILE A 53 4.22 -1.75 -9.84
C ILE A 53 4.18 -3.28 -9.71
N SER A 54 3.98 -3.80 -8.50
CA SER A 54 3.84 -5.24 -8.30
C SER A 54 2.65 -5.84 -9.07
N CYS A 55 1.66 -5.03 -9.44
CA CYS A 55 0.52 -5.46 -10.25
C CYS A 55 0.77 -5.26 -11.76
N GLN A 56 1.51 -4.22 -12.14
CA GLN A 56 1.84 -3.94 -13.55
C GLN A 56 2.86 -4.89 -14.18
N GLY A 57 3.68 -5.61 -13.39
CA GLY A 57 4.64 -6.60 -13.91
C GLY A 57 4.03 -7.67 -14.83
N ASN A 58 2.70 -7.83 -14.82
CA ASN A 58 1.95 -8.80 -15.61
C ASN A 58 1.11 -8.19 -16.76
N ARG A 59 1.12 -6.86 -16.97
CA ARG A 59 0.30 -6.19 -18.01
C ARG A 59 0.81 -6.32 -19.45
N LYS A 60 1.93 -7.00 -19.69
CA LYS A 60 2.39 -7.27 -21.06
C LYS A 60 1.68 -8.48 -21.66
N GLN A 61 0.36 -8.39 -21.86
CA GLN A 61 -0.42 -9.09 -22.92
C GLN A 61 -1.94 -8.87 -22.82
N ASN A 62 -2.41 -7.62 -22.68
CA ASN A 62 -3.81 -7.33 -23.06
C ASN A 62 -3.90 -7.14 -24.58
N LYS A 63 -3.72 -8.23 -25.33
CA LYS A 63 -4.29 -8.34 -26.67
C LYS A 63 -5.67 -8.95 -26.48
N ILE A 64 -6.66 -8.08 -26.55
CA ILE A 64 -8.09 -8.37 -26.57
C ILE A 64 -8.33 -9.64 -27.40
N VAL A 65 -8.55 -10.77 -26.72
CA VAL A 65 -9.21 -11.92 -27.30
C VAL A 65 -10.63 -11.87 -26.77
N SER A 66 -11.43 -11.07 -27.46
CA SER A 66 -12.87 -11.27 -27.53
C SER A 66 -13.11 -12.64 -28.15
N SER A 67 -13.20 -13.68 -27.33
CA SER A 67 -13.66 -14.99 -27.78
C SER A 67 -14.84 -15.46 -26.95
N SER A 68 -15.99 -15.37 -27.61
CA SER A 68 -17.17 -16.22 -27.52
C SER A 68 -17.77 -16.46 -26.14
N GLU A 69 -18.93 -15.83 -25.93
CA GLU A 69 -20.17 -16.48 -25.45
C GLU A 69 -19.97 -17.79 -24.68
N MET A 70 -19.61 -17.66 -23.41
CA MET A 70 -19.78 -18.71 -22.40
C MET A 70 -20.70 -18.14 -21.32
N PRO A 71 -21.60 -18.95 -20.73
CA PRO A 71 -22.43 -18.49 -19.63
C PRO A 71 -21.52 -17.88 -18.56
N TYR A 72 -21.88 -16.71 -18.03
CA TYR A 72 -21.16 -16.07 -16.94
C TYR A 72 -20.92 -17.09 -15.82
N SER A 73 -19.72 -17.66 -15.75
CA SER A 73 -19.41 -18.61 -14.68
C SER A 73 -19.48 -17.88 -13.35
N ASN A 74 -20.00 -18.56 -12.32
CA ASN A 74 -20.00 -18.11 -10.93
C ASN A 74 -18.70 -17.41 -10.50
N ALA A 75 -17.54 -17.96 -10.87
CA ALA A 75 -16.22 -17.39 -10.62
C ALA A 75 -16.04 -15.97 -11.19
N LYS A 76 -16.57 -15.70 -12.39
CA LYS A 76 -16.43 -14.41 -13.06
C LYS A 76 -17.33 -13.36 -12.40
N ARG A 77 -18.57 -13.72 -12.10
CA ARG A 77 -19.53 -12.86 -11.39
C ARG A 77 -19.01 -12.52 -10.00
N PHE A 78 -18.53 -13.52 -9.27
CA PHE A 78 -17.88 -13.32 -7.99
C PHE A 78 -16.76 -12.28 -8.06
N ILE A 79 -15.80 -12.40 -8.99
CA ILE A 79 -14.69 -11.45 -9.08
C ILE A 79 -15.17 -10.03 -9.39
N ILE A 80 -16.13 -9.88 -10.31
CA ILE A 80 -16.71 -8.57 -10.65
C ILE A 80 -17.37 -7.95 -9.41
N ASP A 81 -18.22 -8.69 -8.72
CA ASP A 81 -18.89 -8.21 -7.51
C ASP A 81 -17.89 -7.90 -6.40
N TYR A 82 -16.89 -8.77 -6.23
CA TYR A 82 -15.88 -8.66 -5.19
C TYR A 82 -14.96 -7.43 -5.39
N VAL A 83 -14.58 -7.11 -6.62
CA VAL A 83 -13.81 -5.89 -6.95
C VAL A 83 -14.69 -4.65 -6.91
N SER A 84 -15.98 -4.75 -7.27
CA SER A 84 -16.92 -3.62 -7.21
C SER A 84 -17.17 -3.10 -5.79
N LEU A 85 -16.84 -3.89 -4.76
CA LEU A 85 -16.89 -3.47 -3.36
C LEU A 85 -15.66 -2.64 -2.92
N TRP A 86 -14.66 -2.48 -3.78
CA TRP A 86 -13.43 -1.79 -3.40
C TRP A 86 -13.58 -0.27 -3.54
N PRO A 87 -12.93 0.51 -2.65
CA PRO A 87 -12.80 1.95 -2.82
C PRO A 87 -12.09 2.30 -4.14
N GLU A 88 -12.47 3.41 -4.77
CA GLU A 88 -11.94 3.86 -6.08
C GLU A 88 -10.41 4.10 -6.07
N ASP A 89 -9.81 4.33 -4.91
CA ASP A 89 -8.37 4.53 -4.75
C ASP A 89 -7.58 3.21 -4.65
N VAL A 90 -8.26 2.06 -4.54
CA VAL A 90 -7.66 0.73 -4.50
C VAL A 90 -7.60 0.16 -5.92
N LEU A 91 -6.49 0.47 -6.60
CA LEU A 91 -6.23 0.02 -7.98
C LEU A 91 -5.84 -1.45 -8.11
N CYS A 92 -5.43 -2.09 -7.00
CA CYS A 92 -4.98 -3.47 -7.00
C CYS A 92 -4.83 -3.98 -5.56
N LYS A 93 -5.23 -5.22 -5.31
CA LYS A 93 -5.07 -5.86 -4.00
C LYS A 93 -4.49 -7.26 -4.13
N GLN A 94 -3.54 -7.56 -3.26
CA GLN A 94 -3.06 -8.93 -3.05
C GLN A 94 -3.92 -9.58 -1.99
N ILE A 95 -4.54 -10.71 -2.32
CA ILE A 95 -5.49 -11.39 -1.45
C ILE A 95 -5.07 -12.84 -1.31
N CYS A 96 -4.99 -13.32 -0.07
CA CYS A 96 -4.73 -14.72 0.22
C CYS A 96 -5.72 -15.63 -0.50
N CYS A 97 -5.21 -16.69 -1.15
CA CYS A 97 -6.06 -17.67 -1.82
C CYS A 97 -7.08 -18.32 -0.88
N ALA A 98 -6.72 -18.55 0.38
CA ALA A 98 -7.63 -19.14 1.37
C ALA A 98 -8.78 -18.19 1.71
N THR A 99 -8.48 -16.91 1.98
CA THR A 99 -9.48 -15.88 2.25
C THR A 99 -10.41 -15.67 1.07
N LEU A 100 -9.86 -15.49 -0.14
CA LEU A 100 -10.65 -15.30 -1.35
C LEU A 100 -11.59 -16.49 -1.62
N TYR A 101 -11.14 -17.71 -1.30
CA TYR A 101 -11.98 -18.90 -1.45
C TYR A 101 -13.15 -18.90 -0.47
N GLN A 102 -12.94 -18.49 0.79
CA GLN A 102 -14.03 -18.37 1.77
C GLN A 102 -15.04 -17.29 1.39
N ASP A 103 -14.56 -16.16 0.87
CA ASP A 103 -15.42 -15.09 0.37
C ASP A 103 -16.25 -15.56 -0.83
N TYR A 104 -15.65 -16.36 -1.72
CA TYR A 104 -16.34 -16.99 -2.83
C TYR A 104 -17.43 -17.96 -2.38
N LEU A 105 -17.16 -18.82 -1.38
CA LEU A 105 -18.17 -19.71 -0.82
C LEU A 105 -19.36 -18.92 -0.25
N THR A 106 -19.06 -17.89 0.52
CA THR A 106 -20.09 -16.99 1.10
C THR A 106 -20.91 -16.30 0.01
N TRP A 107 -20.27 -15.87 -1.07
CA TRP A 107 -20.96 -15.26 -2.20
C TRP A 107 -21.83 -16.27 -2.95
N CYS A 108 -21.37 -17.51 -3.14
CA CYS A 108 -22.16 -18.58 -3.75
C CYS A 108 -23.42 -18.88 -2.93
N ASP A 109 -23.30 -19.01 -1.60
CA ASP A 109 -24.43 -19.26 -0.71
C ASP A 109 -25.47 -18.14 -0.75
N LYS A 110 -25.04 -16.88 -0.92
CA LYS A 110 -25.93 -15.72 -1.04
C LYS A 110 -26.64 -15.60 -2.39
N ASN A 111 -26.06 -16.15 -3.45
CA ASN A 111 -26.55 -16.04 -4.83
C ASN A 111 -27.17 -17.35 -5.34
N ASP A 112 -27.38 -18.34 -4.45
CA ASP A 112 -27.86 -19.69 -4.78
C ASP A 112 -27.05 -20.37 -5.90
N GLU A 113 -25.74 -20.10 -5.94
CA GLU A 113 -24.85 -20.65 -6.96
C GLU A 113 -24.08 -21.88 -6.46
N GLN A 114 -23.89 -22.85 -7.35
CA GLN A 114 -23.11 -24.04 -7.00
C GLN A 114 -21.63 -23.69 -6.82
N ALA A 115 -21.12 -23.81 -5.61
CA ALA A 115 -19.72 -23.56 -5.30
C ALA A 115 -18.78 -24.55 -6.00
N LEU A 116 -17.73 -24.02 -6.62
CA LEU A 116 -16.61 -24.80 -7.11
C LEU A 116 -15.65 -25.15 -5.98
N SER A 117 -14.95 -26.28 -6.11
CA SER A 117 -13.78 -26.54 -5.26
C SER A 117 -12.63 -25.60 -5.63
N SER A 118 -11.68 -25.42 -4.71
CA SER A 118 -10.58 -24.45 -4.85
C SER A 118 -9.73 -24.65 -6.12
N ASN A 119 -9.50 -25.90 -6.53
CA ASN A 119 -8.71 -26.23 -7.72
C ASN A 119 -9.39 -25.80 -9.04
N PRO A 120 -10.65 -26.22 -9.34
CA PRO A 120 -11.41 -25.70 -10.47
C PRO A 120 -11.57 -24.18 -10.47
N LEU A 121 -11.83 -23.57 -9.30
CA LEU A 121 -11.94 -22.12 -9.17
C LEU A 121 -10.63 -21.43 -9.57
N GLY A 122 -9.50 -21.94 -9.06
CA GLY A 122 -8.19 -21.41 -9.42
C GLY A 122 -7.88 -21.54 -10.91
N LYS A 123 -8.31 -22.63 -11.57
CA LYS A 123 -8.21 -22.77 -13.03
C LYS A 123 -9.05 -21.72 -13.76
N LYS A 124 -10.27 -21.43 -13.28
CA LYS A 124 -11.12 -20.38 -13.86
C LYS A 124 -10.48 -19.01 -13.73
N PHE A 125 -9.88 -18.69 -12.59
CA PHE A 125 -9.12 -17.45 -12.42
C PHE A 125 -7.93 -17.36 -13.38
N SER A 126 -7.15 -18.44 -13.54
CA SER A 126 -6.07 -18.46 -14.54
C SER A 126 -6.57 -18.29 -15.98
N GLN A 127 -7.78 -18.77 -16.31
CA GLN A 127 -8.41 -18.52 -17.62
C GLN A 127 -8.87 -17.08 -17.82
N MET A 128 -9.01 -16.30 -16.73
CA MET A 128 -9.32 -14.87 -16.74
C MET A 128 -8.05 -14.02 -16.62
N ASP A 129 -6.87 -14.61 -16.82
CA ASP A 129 -5.56 -13.98 -16.63
C ASP A 129 -5.31 -13.43 -15.22
N ILE A 130 -6.06 -13.92 -14.23
CA ILE A 130 -5.86 -13.59 -12.82
C ILE A 130 -4.70 -14.43 -12.29
N ASN A 131 -3.59 -13.74 -12.03
CA ASN A 131 -2.35 -14.34 -11.58
C ASN A 131 -2.33 -14.53 -10.06
N ARG A 132 -1.68 -15.60 -9.60
CA ARG A 132 -1.30 -15.78 -8.20
C ARG A 132 0.21 -15.84 -8.05
N LYS A 133 0.72 -15.30 -6.95
CA LYS A 133 2.15 -15.35 -6.60
C LYS A 133 2.35 -15.87 -5.18
N GLN A 134 3.51 -16.45 -4.92
CA GLN A 134 3.94 -16.70 -3.54
C GLN A 134 4.53 -15.43 -2.95
N VAL A 135 4.01 -15.03 -1.80
CA VAL A 135 4.51 -13.90 -1.01
C VAL A 135 5.07 -14.45 0.30
N ARG A 136 6.23 -13.93 0.74
CA ARG A 136 6.75 -14.25 2.08
C ARG A 136 5.91 -13.52 3.12
N VAL A 137 5.40 -14.27 4.09
CA VAL A 137 4.67 -13.76 5.25
C VAL A 137 5.49 -14.13 6.49
N GLY A 138 6.11 -13.13 7.11
CA GLY A 138 7.03 -13.33 8.24
C GLY A 138 8.39 -13.93 7.85
N ASN A 139 9.06 -14.58 8.81
CA ASN A 139 10.46 -14.98 8.67
C ASN A 139 10.68 -16.27 7.84
N SER A 140 9.67 -17.13 7.69
CA SER A 140 9.83 -18.44 7.02
C SER A 140 8.64 -18.91 6.18
N ASN A 141 7.45 -18.35 6.35
CA ASN A 141 6.26 -18.86 5.69
C ASN A 141 6.02 -18.18 4.34
N ARG A 142 5.50 -18.95 3.38
CA ARG A 142 5.07 -18.46 2.06
C ARG A 142 3.60 -18.74 1.88
N GLU A 143 2.88 -17.75 1.37
CA GLU A 143 1.46 -17.85 1.12
C GLU A 143 1.17 -17.55 -0.35
N TRP A 144 0.24 -18.30 -0.94
CA TRP A 144 -0.25 -18.00 -2.28
C TRP A 144 -1.29 -16.88 -2.20
N GLN A 145 -1.08 -15.83 -2.98
CA GLN A 145 -1.98 -14.68 -3.04
C GLN A 145 -2.35 -14.39 -4.49
N TYR A 146 -3.63 -14.16 -4.75
CA TYR A 146 -4.13 -13.64 -6.02
C TYR A 146 -3.87 -12.15 -6.09
N ILE A 147 -3.58 -11.67 -7.30
CA ILE A 147 -3.47 -10.26 -7.62
C ILE A 147 -4.72 -9.92 -8.44
N LEU A 148 -5.60 -9.10 -7.86
CA LEU A 148 -6.83 -8.62 -8.50
C LEU A 148 -6.70 -7.11 -8.73
N ASP A 149 -7.05 -6.66 -9.93
CA ASP A 149 -7.06 -5.25 -10.40
C ASP A 149 -8.37 -4.88 -11.11
#